data_AF-A0A836X2U7-F1
#
_entry.id   AF-A0A836X2U7-F1
#
_cell.length_a   1.000
_cell.length_b   1.000
_cell.length_c   1.000
_cell.angle_alpha   90.00
_cell.angle_beta   90.00
_cell.angle_gamma   90.00
#
_symmetry.space_group_name_H-M   'P 1'
#
loop_
_entity.id
_entity.type
_entity.pdbx_description
1 polymer ?
#
loop_
_entity_poly.entity_id
_entity_poly.type
_entity_poly.pdbx_seq_one_letter_code
_entity_poly.pdbx_strand_id
1 'polypeptide(L)' 'LVGVIDVASMDVETPEQVAATIRSAMEYVGPERIYLCTNCGLAPLPRDVAVGKLRALGAGAALVRTELRG' A
#
# COMPACT_ATOMS: atom_id res chain seq x y z
N LEU A 1 10.27 -3.55 -5.34
CA LEU A 1 9.21 -2.54 -5.13
C LEU A 1 7.89 -3.18 -5.50
N VAL A 2 6.86 -3.07 -4.67
CA VAL A 2 5.52 -3.62 -4.92
C VAL A 2 4.53 -2.47 -4.82
N GLY A 3 3.85 -2.19 -5.92
CA GLY A 3 2.77 -1.21 -5.97
C GLY A 3 1.53 -1.75 -5.26
N VAL A 4 1.08 -1.04 -4.23
CA VAL A 4 -0.10 -1.45 -3.41
C VAL A 4 -1.15 -0.35 -3.35
N ILE A 5 -0.99 0.70 -4.15
CA ILE A 5 -1.95 1.80 -4.31
C ILE A 5 -2.27 1.90 -5.79
N ASP A 6 -3.56 1.82 -6.10
CA ASP A 6 -4.06 2.07 -7.43
C ASP A 6 -4.15 3.58 -7.67
N VAL A 7 -3.38 4.05 -8.66
CA VAL A 7 -3.34 5.47 -9.05
C VAL A 7 -4.21 5.77 -10.26
N ALA A 8 -4.87 4.75 -10.83
CA ALA A 8 -5.86 4.91 -11.89
C ALA A 8 -7.28 5.14 -11.35
N SER A 9 -7.49 5.01 -10.03
CA SER A 9 -8.75 5.29 -9.35
C SER A 9 -8.65 6.53 -8.43
N MET A 10 -9.79 7.22 -8.28
CA MET A 10 -9.95 8.31 -7.30
C MET A 10 -10.33 7.79 -5.90
N ASP A 11 -10.71 6.53 -5.78
CA ASP A 11 -11.11 5.93 -4.49
C ASP A 11 -9.87 5.72 -3.62
N VAL A 12 -9.91 6.22 -2.38
CA VAL A 12 -8.84 5.98 -1.40
C VAL A 12 -9.00 4.59 -0.82
N GLU A 13 -7.95 3.78 -0.91
CA GLU A 13 -7.92 2.42 -0.35
C GLU A 13 -8.09 2.45 1.17
N THR A 14 -8.73 1.42 1.73
CA THR A 14 -8.68 1.20 3.17
C THR A 14 -7.33 0.58 3.58
N PRO A 15 -6.89 0.75 4.84
CA PRO A 15 -5.70 0.08 5.35
C PRO A 15 -5.74 -1.45 5.15
N GLU A 16 -6.90 -2.06 5.27
CA GLU A 16 -7.12 -3.51 5.13
C GLU A 16 -6.95 -3.97 3.68
N GLN A 17 -7.42 -3.18 2.71
CA GLN A 17 -7.20 -3.46 1.28
C GLN A 17 -5.71 -3.44 0.94
N VAL A 18 -4.99 -2.41 1.41
CA VAL A 18 -3.54 -2.31 1.25
C VAL A 18 -2.86 -3.52 1.91
N ALA A 19 -3.22 -3.86 3.15
CA ALA A 19 -2.67 -5.01 3.86
C ALA A 19 -2.92 -6.33 3.12
N ALA A 20 -4.11 -6.52 2.53
CA ALA A 20 -4.42 -7.70 1.73
C ALA A 20 -3.49 -7.82 0.51
N THR A 21 -3.22 -6.73 -0.22
CA THR A 21 -2.26 -6.73 -1.34
C THR A 21 -0.85 -7.04 -0.87
N ILE A 22 -0.42 -6.49 0.26
CA ILE A 22 0.90 -6.78 0.85
C ILE A 22 1.03 -8.29 1.16
N ARG A 23 0.01 -8.88 1.81
CA ARG A 23 0.03 -10.31 2.15
C ARG A 23 0.08 -11.19 0.91
N SER A 24 -0.67 -10.84 -0.14
CA SER A 24 -0.58 -11.55 -1.43
C SER A 24 0.82 -11.47 -2.04
N ALA A 25 1.49 -10.31 -1.96
CA ALA A 25 2.87 -10.19 -2.44
C ALA A 25 3.87 -11.04 -1.63
N MET A 26 3.62 -11.20 -0.32
CA MET A 26 4.46 -11.99 0.57
C MET A 26 4.40 -13.50 0.29
N GLU A 27 3.39 -13.98 -0.45
CA GLU A 27 3.34 -15.38 -0.91
C GLU A 27 4.46 -15.71 -1.92
N TYR A 28 4.99 -14.69 -2.60
CA TYR A 28 5.98 -14.87 -3.67
C TYR A 28 7.39 -14.40 -3.28
N VAL A 29 7.49 -13.43 -2.37
CA VAL A 29 8.77 -12.80 -1.98
C VAL A 29 8.77 -12.57 -0.47
N GLY A 30 9.88 -12.92 0.18
CA GLY A 30 10.05 -12.68 1.62
C GLY A 30 9.86 -11.20 2.00
N PRO A 31 9.23 -10.90 3.17
CA PRO A 31 8.91 -9.54 3.58
C PRO A 31 10.13 -8.62 3.70
N GLU A 32 11.32 -9.19 3.98
CA GLU A 32 12.59 -8.47 4.06
C GLU A 32 13.08 -7.91 2.72
N ARG A 33 12.53 -8.39 1.60
CA ARG A 33 12.85 -7.94 0.25
C ARG A 33 11.76 -7.07 -0.38
N ILE A 34 10.66 -6.82 0.34
CA ILE A 34 9.52 -6.05 -0.14
C ILE A 34 9.66 -4.58 0.30
N TYR A 35 9.61 -3.70 -0.70
CA TYR A 35 9.48 -2.27 -0.51
C TYR A 35 8.14 -1.84 -1.09
N LEU A 36 7.26 -1.31 -0.24
CA LEU A 36 5.92 -0.91 -0.61
C LEU A 36 5.94 0.47 -1.27
N CYS A 37 5.23 0.60 -2.39
CA CYS A 37 5.12 1.85 -3.12
C CYS A 37 3.73 1.99 -3.76
N THR A 38 3.54 3.07 -4.50
CA THR A 38 2.37 3.25 -5.37
C THR A 38 2.59 2.54 -6.72
N ASN A 39 1.51 2.20 -7.44
CA ASN A 39 1.63 1.58 -8.77
C ASN A 39 2.38 2.48 -9.78
N CYS A 40 2.17 3.79 -9.69
CA CYS A 40 2.89 4.80 -10.47
C CYS A 40 2.88 6.15 -9.71
N GLY A 41 3.20 7.25 -10.38
CA GLY A 41 3.16 8.59 -9.80
C GLY A 41 1.74 9.05 -9.45
N LEU A 42 1.66 9.97 -8.47
CA LEU A 42 0.39 10.56 -8.01
C LEU A 42 0.11 11.95 -8.63
N ALA A 43 0.97 12.43 -9.54
CA ALA A 43 0.86 13.76 -10.14
C ALA A 43 -0.51 14.06 -10.80
N PRO A 44 -1.21 13.08 -11.41
CA PRO A 44 -2.54 13.31 -11.99
C PRO A 44 -3.68 13.39 -10.97
N LEU A 45 -3.45 13.01 -9.70
CA LEU A 45 -4.51 12.93 -8.69
C LEU A 45 -4.70 14.27 -7.96
N PRO A 46 -5.95 14.59 -7.53
CA PRO A 46 -6.18 15.64 -6.55
C PRO A 46 -5.36 15.42 -5.29
N ARG A 47 -4.91 16.52 -4.67
CA ARG A 47 -3.98 16.48 -3.52
C ARG A 47 -4.56 15.70 -2.34
N ASP A 48 -5.83 15.90 -2.04
CA ASP A 48 -6.55 15.22 -0.97
C ASP A 48 -6.63 13.70 -1.20
N VAL A 49 -6.93 13.27 -2.43
CA VAL A 49 -6.92 11.86 -2.82
C VAL A 49 -5.51 11.28 -2.68
N ALA A 50 -4.49 11.95 -3.24
CA ALA A 50 -3.09 11.49 -3.15
C ALA A 50 -2.61 11.35 -1.69
N VAL A 51 -2.93 12.32 -0.83
CA VAL A 51 -2.60 12.26 0.60
C VAL A 51 -3.37 11.13 1.30
N GLY A 52 -4.65 10.94 0.99
CA GLY A 52 -5.46 9.85 1.51
C GLY A 52 -4.84 8.48 1.18
N LYS A 53 -4.46 8.28 -0.07
CA LYS A 53 -3.81 7.05 -0.54
C LYS A 53 -2.46 6.79 0.14
N LEU A 54 -1.65 7.83 0.34
CA LEU A 54 -0.39 7.71 1.08
C LEU A 54 -0.60 7.39 2.57
N ARG A 55 -1.67 7.91 3.18
CA ARG A 55 -2.05 7.53 4.56
C ARG A 55 -2.49 6.06 4.62
N ALA A 56 -3.29 5.62 3.66
CA ALA A 56 -3.70 4.22 3.54
C ALA A 56 -2.49 3.29 3.37
N LEU A 57 -1.54 3.65 2.52
CA LEU A 57 -0.27 2.94 2.33
C LEU A 57 0.46 2.74 3.67
N GLY A 58 0.66 3.83 4.42
CA GLY A 58 1.35 3.80 5.72
C GLY A 58 0.60 2.98 6.77
N ALA A 59 -0.73 3.11 6.83
CA ALA A 59 -1.57 2.39 7.77
C ALA A 59 -1.60 0.88 7.48
N GLY A 60 -1.83 0.48 6.21
CA GLY A 60 -1.81 -0.92 5.81
C GLY A 60 -0.45 -1.58 6.05
N ALA A 61 0.65 -0.87 5.78
CA ALA A 61 1.99 -1.35 6.11
C ALA A 61 2.21 -1.53 7.62
N ALA A 62 1.60 -0.67 8.46
CA ALA A 62 1.70 -0.81 9.92
C ALA A 62 0.94 -2.03 10.45
N LEU A 63 -0.21 -2.37 9.86
CA LEU A 63 -0.97 -3.58 10.19
C LEU A 63 -0.10 -4.83 9.96
N VAL A 64 0.41 -5.00 8.74
CA VAL A 64 1.24 -6.17 8.38
C VAL A 64 2.53 -6.22 9.20
N ARG A 65 3.16 -5.07 9.46
CA ARG A 65 4.36 -5.03 10.32
C ARG A 65 4.08 -5.48 11.75
N THR A 66 2.86 -5.28 12.26
CA THR A 66 2.47 -5.74 13.60
C THR A 66 2.33 -7.26 13.60
N GLU A 67 1.76 -7.83 12.54
CA GLU A 67 1.65 -9.29 12.34
C GLU A 67 3.02 -9.97 12.27
N LEU A 68 4.01 -9.36 11.62
CA LEU A 68 5.38 -9.90 11.49
C LEU A 68 6.22 -9.83 12.78
N ARG A 69 5.77 -9.09 13.80
CA ARG A 69 6.48 -8.94 15.08
C ARG A 69 5.90 -9.84 16.18
N GLY A 70 4.78 -10.51 15.93
CA GLY A 70 4.24 -11.57 16.78
C GLY A 70 4.90 -12.90 16.48
#